data_AF-A0A1V5ASU4-F1
#
_entry.id   AF-A0A1V5ASU4-F1
#
_cell.length_a   1.000
_cell.length_b   1.000
_cell.length_c   1.000
_cell.angle_alpha   90.00
_cell.angle_beta   90.00
_cell.angle_gamma   90.00
#
_symmetry.space_group_name_H-M   'P 1'
#
loop_
_entity.id
_entity.type
_entity.pdbx_description
1 polymer ?
#
loop_
_entity_poly.entity_id
_entity_poly.type
_entity_poly.pdbx_seq_one_letter_code
_entity_poly.pdbx_strand_id
1 'polypeptide(L)'
;MAGAAMSLVPQTVGVFRSAAELGSHEPAQLRRTVEELEARIASQDTLVEQQLQCIHQLEQKLERYKSSSQSPKGPQNLELLAAISDLKEDNKRLEDALEHLKTNFEYIFIEQLNHLEEGLAILAQLPATSELKSLYTRIKKQSKAIERARQQGHLAPEAALQQVWDLQNEVVSVLLNRPLLTFTRSGGYRAGVLLAALKRDGRPISTSEAIRIISEVEGKPVDRTQALRAMRWAASIHPDQAKFETRGARRKAWLCKIHIKEVIQ
;
A
#
# COMPACT_ATOMS: atom_id res chain seq x y z
N MET A 1 -63.55 47.48 23.49
CA MET A 1 -63.38 48.27 22.26
C MET A 1 -64.59 47.92 21.38
N ALA A 2 -65.70 48.65 21.38
CA ALA A 2 -65.92 50.03 20.90
C ALA A 2 -65.26 50.21 19.53
N GLY A 3 -65.95 50.48 18.41
CA GLY A 3 -67.34 50.80 18.06
C GLY A 3 -67.34 50.95 16.52
N ALA A 4 -68.39 51.34 15.81
CA ALA A 4 -69.74 51.73 16.13
C ALA A 4 -70.51 51.69 14.80
N ALA A 5 -71.82 51.55 14.95
CA ALA A 5 -72.85 51.45 13.94
C ALA A 5 -72.83 52.56 12.88
N MET A 6 -73.15 52.16 11.65
CA MET A 6 -73.64 53.03 10.58
C MET A 6 -75.07 53.49 10.89
N SER A 7 -75.37 54.77 10.62
CA SER A 7 -76.73 55.23 10.38
C SER A 7 -76.72 56.32 9.30
N LEU A 8 -77.73 56.17 8.42
CA LEU A 8 -78.16 56.97 7.26
C LEU A 8 -78.43 58.45 7.63
N VAL A 9 -78.62 59.43 6.74
CA VAL A 9 -79.64 59.61 5.66
C VAL A 9 -79.25 60.89 4.83
N PRO A 10 -80.10 61.52 3.97
CA PRO A 10 -80.54 61.24 2.58
C PRO A 10 -80.11 62.28 1.49
N GLN A 11 -80.22 61.84 0.22
CA GLN A 11 -80.67 62.49 -1.05
C GLN A 11 -80.41 63.98 -1.38
N THR A 12 -79.91 64.21 -2.61
CA THR A 12 -80.42 65.15 -3.66
C THR A 12 -79.50 65.03 -4.90
N VAL A 13 -79.79 64.14 -5.85
CA VAL A 13 -80.44 64.39 -7.16
C VAL A 13 -80.13 65.77 -7.77
N GLY A 14 -79.38 65.81 -8.88
CA GLY A 14 -79.25 67.05 -9.64
C GLY A 14 -78.21 67.17 -10.75
N VAL A 15 -77.92 66.16 -11.57
CA VAL A 15 -77.50 66.41 -12.97
C VAL A 15 -78.16 65.37 -13.87
N PHE A 16 -79.11 65.84 -14.66
CA PHE A 16 -79.72 65.12 -15.78
C PHE A 16 -78.64 64.59 -16.72
N ARG A 17 -78.54 63.27 -16.86
CA ARG A 17 -78.12 62.65 -18.12
C ARG A 17 -79.38 62.10 -18.79
N SER A 18 -79.57 62.54 -20.02
CA SER A 18 -80.77 62.37 -20.83
C SER A 18 -81.11 60.91 -21.06
N ALA A 19 -82.41 60.57 -21.04
CA ALA A 19 -82.95 59.24 -21.37
C ALA A 19 -82.61 58.75 -22.79
N ALA A 20 -82.01 59.59 -23.63
CA ALA A 20 -81.51 59.22 -24.96
C ALA A 20 -80.13 58.51 -24.93
N GLU A 21 -79.35 58.61 -23.84
CA GLU A 21 -78.04 57.95 -23.74
C GLU A 21 -78.13 56.52 -23.15
N LEU A 22 -79.21 56.17 -22.45
CA LEU A 22 -79.44 54.84 -21.90
C LEU A 22 -80.11 53.87 -22.91
N GLY A 23 -80.75 54.40 -23.95
CA GLY A 23 -81.58 53.61 -24.87
C GLY A 23 -80.86 52.84 -25.99
N SER A 24 -79.55 53.01 -26.19
CA SER A 24 -78.85 52.41 -27.35
C SER A 24 -77.62 51.54 -27.03
N HIS A 25 -77.14 51.49 -25.79
CA HIS A 25 -75.93 50.72 -25.43
C HIS A 25 -76.07 49.74 -24.25
N GLU A 26 -77.03 49.90 -23.33
CA GLU A 26 -77.18 49.00 -22.17
C GLU A 26 -77.58 47.54 -22.51
N PRO A 27 -78.61 47.27 -23.35
CA PRO A 27 -78.99 45.88 -23.64
C PRO A 27 -77.95 45.14 -24.48
N ALA A 28 -77.17 45.85 -25.30
CA ALA A 28 -76.09 45.28 -26.09
C ALA A 28 -74.86 44.97 -25.21
N GLN A 29 -74.53 45.83 -24.24
CA GLN A 29 -73.47 45.57 -23.27
C GLN A 29 -73.83 44.40 -22.34
N LEU A 30 -75.06 44.33 -21.85
CA LEU A 30 -75.53 43.20 -21.04
C LEU A 30 -75.48 41.88 -21.81
N ARG A 31 -75.92 41.87 -23.08
CA ARG A 31 -75.81 40.68 -23.94
C ARG A 31 -74.37 40.23 -24.13
N ARG A 32 -73.44 41.17 -24.39
CA ARG A 32 -72.00 40.85 -24.47
C ARG A 32 -71.46 40.28 -23.17
N THR A 33 -71.86 40.83 -22.01
CA THR A 33 -71.43 40.29 -20.72
C THR A 33 -72.02 38.92 -20.43
N VAL A 34 -73.25 38.65 -20.87
CA VAL A 34 -73.88 37.32 -20.75
C VAL A 34 -73.16 36.32 -21.64
N GLU A 35 -72.91 36.67 -22.90
CA GLU A 35 -72.14 35.83 -23.84
C GLU A 35 -70.72 35.54 -23.32
N GLU A 36 -70.05 36.53 -22.72
CA GLU A 36 -68.72 36.36 -22.12
C GLU A 36 -68.76 35.46 -20.88
N LEU A 37 -69.79 35.60 -20.03
CA LEU A 37 -69.98 34.75 -18.86
C LEU A 37 -70.35 33.31 -19.26
N GLU A 38 -71.21 33.13 -20.26
CA GLU A 38 -71.55 31.81 -20.82
C GLU A 38 -70.33 31.14 -21.45
N ALA A 39 -69.51 31.88 -22.20
CA ALA A 39 -68.25 31.38 -22.73
C ALA A 39 -67.26 31.01 -21.63
N ARG A 40 -67.20 31.79 -20.54
CA ARG A 40 -66.37 31.50 -19.38
C ARG A 40 -66.84 30.27 -18.62
N ILE A 41 -68.15 30.11 -18.43
CA ILE A 41 -68.75 28.92 -17.81
C ILE A 41 -68.44 27.69 -18.66
N ALA A 42 -68.66 27.74 -19.97
CA ALA A 42 -68.32 26.65 -20.87
C ALA A 42 -66.82 26.29 -20.80
N SER A 43 -65.94 27.29 -20.73
CA SER A 43 -64.50 27.05 -20.55
C SER A 43 -64.17 26.40 -19.20
N GLN A 44 -64.87 26.78 -18.13
CA GLN A 44 -64.69 26.20 -16.81
C GLN A 44 -65.20 24.76 -16.76
N ASP A 45 -66.33 24.47 -17.39
CA ASP A 45 -66.88 23.12 -17.47
C ASP A 45 -65.90 22.17 -18.18
N THR A 46 -65.31 22.60 -19.30
CA THR A 46 -64.28 21.79 -19.99
C THR A 46 -63.04 21.55 -19.12
N LEU A 47 -62.62 22.52 -18.31
CA LEU A 47 -61.49 22.37 -17.39
C LEU A 47 -61.81 21.38 -16.25
N VAL A 48 -63.02 21.45 -15.71
CA VAL A 48 -63.49 20.53 -14.67
C VAL A 48 -63.54 19.11 -15.21
N GLU A 49 -64.05 18.89 -16.43
CA GLU A 49 -64.05 17.59 -17.07
C GLU A 49 -62.64 17.02 -17.26
N GLN A 50 -61.68 17.85 -17.70
CA GLN A 50 -60.27 17.45 -17.82
C GLN A 50 -59.67 17.07 -16.46
N GLN A 51 -59.97 17.83 -15.40
CA GLN A 51 -59.52 17.53 -14.05
C GLN A 51 -60.11 16.23 -13.52
N LEU A 52 -61.40 15.98 -13.74
CA LEU A 52 -62.07 14.74 -13.36
C LEU A 52 -61.47 13.52 -14.07
N GLN A 53 -61.17 13.65 -15.36
CA GLN A 53 -60.48 12.59 -16.10
C GLN A 53 -59.07 12.32 -15.54
N CYS A 54 -58.33 13.37 -15.19
CA CYS A 54 -57.00 13.23 -14.58
C CYS A 54 -57.07 12.54 -13.20
N ILE A 55 -58.02 12.95 -12.36
CA ILE A 55 -58.27 12.31 -11.05
C ILE A 55 -58.60 10.83 -11.25
N HIS A 56 -59.50 10.51 -12.19
CA HIS A 56 -59.86 9.12 -12.45
C HIS A 56 -58.67 8.28 -12.93
N GLN A 57 -57.78 8.83 -13.77
CA GLN A 57 -56.56 8.16 -14.18
C GLN A 57 -55.59 7.93 -13.01
N LEU A 58 -55.48 8.89 -12.09
CA LEU A 58 -54.66 8.77 -10.88
C LEU A 58 -55.23 7.74 -9.92
N GLU A 59 -56.55 7.71 -9.73
CA GLU A 59 -57.25 6.70 -8.93
C GLU A 59 -57.03 5.30 -9.50
N GLN A 60 -57.19 5.10 -10.81
CA GLN A 60 -56.89 3.82 -11.46
C GLN A 60 -55.42 3.41 -11.31
N LYS A 61 -54.47 4.34 -11.44
CA LYS A 61 -53.05 4.06 -11.18
C LYS A 61 -52.84 3.63 -9.73
N LEU A 62 -53.47 4.32 -8.79
CA LEU A 62 -53.36 4.07 -7.36
C LEU A 62 -54.00 2.72 -6.97
N GLU A 63 -55.12 2.35 -7.57
CA GLU A 63 -55.71 1.01 -7.44
C GLU A 63 -54.78 -0.06 -8.01
N ARG A 64 -54.20 0.12 -9.20
CA ARG A 64 -53.21 -0.82 -9.75
C ARG A 64 -52.01 -0.97 -8.83
N TYR A 65 -51.52 0.13 -8.24
CA TYR A 65 -50.46 0.07 -7.24
C TYR A 65 -50.91 -0.72 -6.00
N LYS A 66 -52.08 -0.43 -5.44
CA LYS A 66 -52.62 -1.14 -4.26
C LYS A 66 -52.87 -2.62 -4.52
N SER A 67 -53.42 -2.98 -5.68
CA SER A 67 -53.64 -4.36 -6.10
C SER A 67 -52.33 -5.10 -6.37
N SER A 68 -51.30 -4.42 -6.89
CA SER A 68 -49.96 -5.00 -7.01
C SER A 68 -49.19 -5.03 -5.69
N SER A 69 -49.58 -4.21 -4.71
CA SER A 69 -48.92 -4.05 -3.41
C SER A 69 -49.67 -4.74 -2.26
N GLN A 70 -50.62 -5.62 -2.52
CA GLN A 70 -51.24 -6.48 -1.50
C GLN A 70 -50.28 -7.61 -1.09
N SER A 71 -49.18 -7.21 -0.46
CA SER A 71 -48.60 -7.92 0.67
C SER A 71 -48.14 -6.83 1.65
N PRO A 72 -48.50 -6.90 2.94
CA PRO A 72 -47.99 -5.96 3.92
C PRO A 72 -46.49 -6.20 4.06
N LYS A 73 -45.66 -5.46 3.31
CA LYS A 73 -44.19 -5.53 3.36
C LYS A 73 -43.60 -4.95 4.67
N GLY A 74 -44.34 -4.97 5.77
CA GLY A 74 -43.86 -4.57 7.10
C GLY A 74 -42.68 -5.42 7.57
N PRO A 75 -42.81 -6.75 7.68
CA PRO A 75 -41.70 -7.62 8.10
C PRO A 75 -40.57 -7.70 7.07
N GLN A 76 -40.88 -7.78 5.77
CA GLN A 76 -39.84 -7.82 4.71
C GLN A 76 -38.99 -6.54 4.65
N ASN A 77 -39.57 -5.36 4.88
CA ASN A 77 -38.79 -4.13 4.94
C ASN A 77 -37.90 -4.07 6.19
N LEU A 78 -38.35 -4.62 7.32
CA LEU A 78 -37.53 -4.72 8.53
C LEU A 78 -36.39 -5.73 8.36
N GLU A 79 -36.64 -6.88 7.73
CA GLU A 79 -35.61 -7.86 7.36
C GLU A 79 -34.58 -7.27 6.39
N LEU A 80 -35.03 -6.51 5.39
CA LEU A 80 -34.14 -5.80 4.46
C LEU A 80 -33.32 -4.71 5.17
N LEU A 81 -33.91 -3.96 6.10
CA LEU A 81 -33.18 -2.96 6.89
C LEU A 81 -32.15 -3.60 7.81
N ALA A 82 -32.47 -4.74 8.44
CA ALA A 82 -31.52 -5.52 9.22
C ALA A 82 -30.37 -6.02 8.34
N ALA A 83 -30.67 -6.63 7.19
CA ALA A 83 -29.65 -7.09 6.24
C ALA A 83 -28.75 -5.95 5.72
N ILE A 84 -29.31 -4.77 5.46
CA ILE A 84 -28.51 -3.57 5.09
C ILE A 84 -27.62 -3.13 6.24
N SER A 85 -28.09 -3.19 7.48
CA SER A 85 -27.28 -2.88 8.67
C SER A 85 -26.12 -3.86 8.81
N ASP A 86 -26.38 -5.15 8.67
CA ASP A 86 -25.38 -6.22 8.76
C ASP A 86 -24.32 -6.06 7.65
N LEU A 87 -24.75 -5.84 6.40
CA LEU A 87 -23.83 -5.58 5.28
C LEU A 87 -22.98 -4.32 5.47
N LYS A 88 -23.53 -3.28 6.10
CA LYS A 88 -22.76 -2.08 6.44
C LYS A 88 -21.70 -2.37 7.50
N GLU A 89 -22.05 -3.17 8.51
CA GLU A 89 -21.09 -3.58 9.54
C GLU A 89 -19.98 -4.46 8.94
N ASP A 90 -20.32 -5.40 8.07
CA ASP A 90 -19.35 -6.26 7.40
C ASP A 90 -18.46 -5.46 6.43
N ASN A 91 -19.01 -4.51 5.67
CA ASN A 91 -18.19 -3.62 4.84
C ASN A 91 -17.20 -2.82 5.69
N LYS A 92 -17.64 -2.29 6.83
CA LYS A 92 -16.75 -1.59 7.76
C LYS A 92 -15.63 -2.50 8.28
N ARG A 93 -15.96 -3.74 8.67
CA ARG A 93 -14.96 -4.72 9.12
C ARG A 93 -13.94 -5.03 8.02
N LEU A 94 -14.39 -5.13 6.77
CA LEU A 94 -13.50 -5.36 5.62
C LEU A 94 -12.62 -4.14 5.33
N GLU A 95 -13.15 -2.93 5.45
CA GLU A 95 -12.37 -1.68 5.34
C GLU A 95 -11.28 -1.60 6.41
N ASP A 96 -11.62 -1.88 7.68
CA ASP A 96 -10.69 -1.92 8.80
C ASP A 96 -9.58 -2.99 8.57
N ALA A 97 -9.97 -4.18 8.08
CA ALA A 97 -9.03 -5.24 7.74
C ALA A 97 -8.09 -4.85 6.59
N LEU A 98 -8.59 -4.17 5.56
CA LEU A 98 -7.78 -3.67 4.45
C LEU A 98 -6.79 -2.60 4.90
N GLU A 99 -7.18 -1.71 5.81
CA GLU A 99 -6.28 -0.71 6.40
C GLU A 99 -5.17 -1.36 7.23
N HIS A 100 -5.52 -2.37 8.03
CA HIS A 100 -4.53 -3.14 8.79
C HIS A 100 -3.56 -3.88 7.86
N LEU A 101 -4.06 -4.51 6.79
CA LEU A 101 -3.20 -5.18 5.81
C LEU A 101 -2.25 -4.19 5.13
N LYS A 102 -2.73 -3.02 4.69
CA LYS A 102 -1.89 -1.97 4.11
C LYS A 102 -0.76 -1.55 5.06
N THR A 103 -1.08 -1.39 6.35
CA THR A 103 -0.09 -1.04 7.38
C THR A 103 0.94 -2.14 7.58
N ASN A 104 0.51 -3.41 7.60
CA ASN A 104 1.43 -4.55 7.72
C ASN A 104 2.35 -4.67 6.50
N PHE A 105 1.81 -4.46 5.30
CA PHE A 105 2.61 -4.43 4.08
C PHE A 105 3.67 -3.34 4.13
N GLU A 106 3.33 -2.17 4.64
CA GLU A 106 4.26 -1.07 4.80
C GLU A 106 5.41 -1.43 5.74
N TYR A 107 5.07 -2.02 6.90
CA TYR A 107 6.06 -2.49 7.86
C TYR A 107 7.02 -3.54 7.25
N ILE A 108 6.47 -4.56 6.57
CA ILE A 108 7.29 -5.62 5.95
C ILE A 108 8.20 -5.03 4.86
N PHE A 109 7.70 -4.09 4.07
CA PHE A 109 8.48 -3.46 3.01
C PHE A 109 9.67 -2.68 3.56
N ILE A 110 9.44 -1.87 4.62
CA ILE A 110 10.51 -1.14 5.30
C ILE A 110 11.54 -2.12 5.88
N GLU A 111 11.09 -3.20 6.51
CA GLU A 111 12.00 -4.19 7.10
C GLU A 111 12.84 -4.90 6.04
N GLN A 112 12.27 -5.25 4.88
CA GLN A 112 13.03 -5.81 3.76
C GLN A 112 14.05 -4.82 3.20
N LEU A 113 13.71 -3.54 3.12
CA LEU A 113 14.68 -2.51 2.72
C LEU A 113 15.83 -2.40 3.73
N ASN A 114 15.54 -2.45 5.03
CA ASN A 114 16.56 -2.44 6.08
C ASN A 114 17.52 -3.63 5.93
N HIS A 115 16.99 -4.84 5.75
CA HIS A 115 17.83 -6.02 5.50
C HIS A 115 18.68 -5.91 4.23
N LEU A 116 18.14 -5.31 3.17
CA LEU A 116 18.91 -5.04 1.95
C LEU A 116 20.03 -4.03 2.22
N GLU A 117 19.77 -2.98 3.00
CA GLU A 117 20.77 -1.99 3.39
C GLU A 117 21.87 -2.60 4.25
N GLU A 118 21.54 -3.49 5.19
CA GLU A 118 22.52 -4.26 5.96
C GLU A 118 23.39 -5.13 5.04
N GLY A 119 22.79 -5.84 4.09
CA GLY A 119 23.51 -6.61 3.08
C GLY A 119 24.45 -5.73 2.24
N LEU A 120 24.00 -4.53 1.85
CA LEU A 120 24.83 -3.55 1.15
C LEU A 120 25.95 -2.99 2.03
N ALA A 121 25.72 -2.80 3.33
CA ALA A 121 26.73 -2.36 4.28
C ALA A 121 27.82 -3.43 4.43
N ILE A 122 27.45 -4.70 4.48
CA ILE A 122 28.40 -5.82 4.44
C ILE A 122 29.17 -5.82 3.12
N LEU A 123 28.49 -5.71 1.98
CA LEU A 123 29.14 -5.63 0.66
C LEU A 123 30.16 -4.48 0.56
N ALA A 124 29.87 -3.33 1.16
CA ALA A 124 30.75 -2.16 1.16
C ALA A 124 32.04 -2.37 1.97
N GLN A 125 32.02 -3.26 2.97
CA GLN A 125 33.20 -3.60 3.74
C GLN A 125 34.16 -4.50 2.93
N LEU A 126 33.65 -5.28 1.98
CA LEU A 126 34.43 -6.27 1.22
C LEU A 126 35.49 -5.61 0.32
N PRO A 127 36.58 -6.30 -0.03
CA PRO A 127 37.62 -5.74 -0.89
C PRO A 127 37.02 -5.33 -2.24
N ALA A 128 37.24 -4.06 -2.57
CA ALA A 128 36.49 -3.38 -3.61
C ALA A 128 36.92 -3.80 -5.02
N THR A 129 36.35 -4.92 -5.51
CA THR A 129 36.44 -5.34 -6.90
C THR A 129 35.52 -4.48 -7.78
N SER A 130 35.84 -4.36 -9.07
CA SER A 130 35.00 -3.63 -10.04
C SER A 130 33.56 -4.20 -10.08
N GLU A 131 33.44 -5.52 -10.03
CA GLU A 131 32.16 -6.23 -9.98
C GLU A 131 31.34 -5.85 -8.74
N LEU A 132 31.93 -5.92 -7.53
CA LEU A 132 31.22 -5.57 -6.29
C LEU A 132 30.80 -4.09 -6.26
N LYS A 133 31.64 -3.19 -6.78
CA LYS A 133 31.27 -1.77 -6.91
C LYS A 133 30.10 -1.59 -7.87
N SER A 134 30.10 -2.29 -9.01
CA SER A 134 29.01 -2.23 -9.99
C SER A 134 27.71 -2.79 -9.41
N LEU A 135 27.79 -3.90 -8.66
CA LEU A 135 26.67 -4.52 -7.97
C LEU A 135 26.08 -3.57 -6.92
N TYR A 136 26.92 -3.05 -6.01
CA TYR A 136 26.51 -2.12 -4.96
C TYR A 136 25.81 -0.88 -5.54
N THR A 137 26.42 -0.25 -6.55
CA THR A 137 25.85 0.96 -7.18
C THR A 137 24.54 0.68 -7.91
N ARG A 138 24.43 -0.45 -8.62
CA ARG A 138 23.21 -0.86 -9.29
C ARG A 138 22.09 -1.15 -8.29
N ILE A 139 22.34 -1.99 -7.28
CA ILE A 139 21.34 -2.37 -6.28
C ILE A 139 20.87 -1.14 -5.51
N LYS A 140 21.79 -0.27 -5.08
CA LYS A 140 21.45 0.99 -4.39
C LYS A 140 20.62 1.94 -5.26
N LYS A 141 20.84 1.95 -6.57
CA LYS A 141 20.03 2.75 -7.51
C LYS A 141 18.65 2.14 -7.69
N GLN A 142 18.57 0.81 -7.82
CA GLN A 142 17.32 0.08 -8.01
C GLN A 142 16.44 0.13 -6.77
N SER A 143 16.99 -0.06 -5.56
CA SER A 143 16.23 0.03 -4.31
C SER A 143 15.54 1.39 -4.16
N LYS A 144 16.27 2.48 -4.42
CA LYS A 144 15.71 3.84 -4.43
C LYS A 144 14.67 4.08 -5.53
N ALA A 145 14.82 3.43 -6.68
CA ALA A 145 13.85 3.53 -7.77
C ALA A 145 12.53 2.82 -7.39
N ILE A 146 12.64 1.63 -6.77
CA ILE A 146 11.49 0.87 -6.27
C ILE A 146 10.74 1.67 -5.19
N GLU A 147 11.47 2.21 -4.22
CA GLU A 147 10.90 3.03 -3.15
C GLU A 147 10.11 4.23 -3.70
N ARG A 148 10.69 4.97 -4.65
CA ARG A 148 10.02 6.11 -5.30
C ARG A 148 8.80 5.68 -6.13
N ALA A 149 8.93 4.64 -6.96
CA ALA A 149 7.85 4.17 -7.80
C ALA A 149 6.64 3.73 -6.96
N ARG A 150 6.91 3.14 -5.80
CA ARG A 150 5.88 2.74 -4.86
C ARG A 150 5.28 3.91 -4.08
N GLN A 151 6.07 4.89 -3.63
CA GLN A 151 5.55 6.14 -3.04
C GLN A 151 4.65 6.92 -4.02
N GLN A 152 4.92 6.84 -5.32
CA GLN A 152 4.13 7.45 -6.38
C GLN A 152 2.89 6.62 -6.79
N GLY A 153 2.71 5.43 -6.24
CA GLY A 153 1.61 4.52 -6.60
C GLY A 153 1.74 3.90 -7.99
N HIS A 154 2.92 3.98 -8.63
CA HIS A 154 3.18 3.35 -9.93
C HIS A 154 3.52 1.86 -9.81
N LEU A 155 3.76 1.37 -8.59
CA LEU A 155 4.12 -0.01 -8.32
C LEU A 155 3.22 -0.60 -7.25
N ALA A 156 2.61 -1.76 -7.54
CA ALA A 156 1.79 -2.49 -6.57
C ALA A 156 2.66 -2.97 -5.38
N PRO A 157 2.11 -3.01 -4.15
CA PRO A 157 2.88 -3.40 -2.95
C PRO A 157 3.56 -4.77 -3.07
N GLU A 158 2.85 -5.77 -3.60
CA GLU A 158 3.37 -7.12 -3.82
C GLU A 158 4.56 -7.12 -4.80
N ALA A 159 4.42 -6.40 -5.92
CA ALA A 159 5.50 -6.27 -6.89
C ALA A 159 6.72 -5.53 -6.33
N ALA A 160 6.51 -4.54 -5.45
CA ALA A 160 7.58 -3.83 -4.77
C ALA A 160 8.36 -4.76 -3.83
N LEU A 161 7.66 -5.57 -3.02
CA LEU A 161 8.29 -6.57 -2.16
C LEU A 161 9.08 -7.60 -2.96
N GLN A 162 8.49 -8.14 -4.04
CA GLN A 162 9.18 -9.11 -4.87
C GLN A 162 10.46 -8.54 -5.48
N GLN A 163 10.42 -7.30 -5.97
CA GLN A 163 11.62 -6.66 -6.52
C GLN A 163 12.70 -6.42 -5.46
N VAL A 164 12.33 -6.01 -4.24
CA VAL A 164 13.30 -5.87 -3.13
C VAL A 164 13.90 -7.23 -2.75
N TRP A 165 13.07 -8.27 -2.68
CA TRP A 165 13.49 -9.63 -2.40
C TRP A 165 14.48 -10.17 -3.46
N ASP A 166 14.22 -9.90 -4.73
CA ASP A 166 15.13 -10.30 -5.82
C ASP A 166 16.50 -9.61 -5.68
N LEU A 167 16.52 -8.33 -5.33
CA LEU A 167 17.77 -7.60 -5.04
C LEU A 167 18.49 -8.19 -3.82
N GLN A 168 17.75 -8.54 -2.77
CA GLN A 168 18.30 -9.14 -1.56
C GLN A 168 18.93 -10.51 -1.87
N ASN A 169 18.24 -11.36 -2.62
CA ASN A 169 18.77 -12.65 -3.05
C ASN A 169 20.02 -12.49 -3.90
N GLU A 170 20.08 -11.45 -4.74
CA GLU A 170 21.29 -11.18 -5.50
C GLU A 170 22.47 -10.85 -4.57
N VAL A 171 22.27 -9.98 -3.57
CA VAL A 171 23.29 -9.70 -2.54
C VAL A 171 23.69 -10.98 -1.80
N VAL A 172 22.72 -11.71 -1.28
CA VAL A 172 22.95 -12.94 -0.49
C VAL A 172 23.68 -13.99 -1.33
N SER A 173 23.29 -14.17 -2.59
CA SER A 173 23.95 -15.12 -3.49
C SER A 173 25.43 -14.76 -3.70
N VAL A 174 25.77 -13.47 -3.82
CA VAL A 174 27.16 -13.04 -3.96
C VAL A 174 27.94 -13.24 -2.67
N LEU A 175 27.32 -12.98 -1.51
CA LEU A 175 27.94 -13.21 -0.21
C LEU A 175 28.19 -14.71 0.06
N LEU A 176 27.24 -15.57 -0.28
CA LEU A 176 27.34 -17.03 -0.08
C LEU A 176 28.27 -17.70 -1.09
N ASN A 177 28.25 -17.28 -2.35
CA ASN A 177 29.08 -17.87 -3.41
C ASN A 177 30.51 -17.30 -3.42
N ARG A 178 30.78 -16.23 -2.68
CA ARG A 178 32.12 -15.65 -2.54
C ARG A 178 32.51 -15.50 -1.07
N PRO A 179 32.62 -16.62 -0.31
CA PRO A 179 33.09 -16.61 1.07
C PRO A 179 34.52 -16.02 1.19
N LEU A 180 35.25 -15.99 0.07
CA LEU A 180 36.57 -15.38 -0.10
C LEU A 180 36.59 -13.85 0.06
N LEU A 181 35.47 -13.17 -0.20
CA LEU A 181 35.38 -11.71 -0.17
C LEU A 181 34.74 -11.20 1.12
N THR A 182 33.97 -12.01 1.85
CA THR A 182 33.27 -11.62 3.09
C THR A 182 34.18 -11.48 4.32
N PHE A 183 35.42 -11.93 4.22
CA PHE A 183 36.43 -11.69 5.26
C PHE A 183 37.24 -10.44 4.95
N THR A 184 36.85 -9.31 5.56
CA THR A 184 37.63 -8.07 5.64
C THR A 184 38.90 -8.17 6.49
N ARG A 185 39.43 -9.38 6.67
CA ARG A 185 40.79 -9.62 7.13
C ARG A 185 41.31 -10.81 6.34
N SER A 186 42.01 -10.56 5.24
CA SER A 186 42.74 -11.59 4.49
C SER A 186 43.54 -12.53 5.42
N GLY A 187 44.02 -12.05 6.57
CA GLY A 187 44.66 -12.87 7.60
C GLY A 187 43.78 -13.94 8.25
N GLY A 188 42.51 -13.65 8.56
CA GLY A 188 41.58 -14.57 9.23
C GLY A 188 41.07 -15.68 8.31
N TYR A 189 40.74 -15.32 7.06
CA TYR A 189 40.38 -16.31 6.03
C TYR A 189 41.54 -17.27 5.74
N ARG A 190 42.72 -16.71 5.47
CA ARG A 190 43.95 -17.49 5.24
C ARG A 190 44.27 -18.37 6.44
N ALA A 191 44.06 -17.88 7.67
CA ALA A 191 44.20 -18.67 8.88
C ALA A 191 43.22 -19.86 8.92
N GLY A 192 41.95 -19.64 8.58
CA GLY A 192 40.93 -20.69 8.49
C GLY A 192 41.29 -21.76 7.45
N VAL A 193 41.75 -21.35 6.26
CA VAL A 193 42.23 -22.26 5.20
C VAL A 193 43.39 -23.12 5.69
N LEU A 194 44.37 -22.51 6.36
CA LEU A 194 45.51 -23.24 6.90
C LEU A 194 45.10 -24.22 8.01
N LEU A 195 44.12 -23.87 8.84
CA LEU A 195 43.60 -24.77 9.88
C LEU A 195 42.82 -25.95 9.29
N ALA A 196 42.05 -25.72 8.23
CA ALA A 196 41.37 -26.79 7.51
C ALA A 196 42.37 -27.77 6.88
N ALA A 197 43.42 -27.25 6.23
CA ALA A 197 44.50 -28.07 5.69
C ALA A 197 45.24 -28.86 6.79
N LEU A 198 45.52 -28.21 7.93
CA LEU A 198 46.17 -28.84 9.08
C LEU A 198 45.33 -29.96 9.69
N LYS A 199 44.00 -29.81 9.72
CA LYS A 199 43.07 -30.86 10.16
C LYS A 199 43.00 -32.03 9.18
N ARG A 200 42.96 -31.74 7.88
CA ARG A 200 42.87 -32.76 6.82
C ARG A 200 44.12 -33.62 6.75
N ASP A 201 45.29 -32.98 6.72
CA ASP A 201 46.55 -33.67 6.42
C ASP A 201 47.30 -34.08 7.70
N GLY A 202 46.96 -33.50 8.86
CA GLY A 202 47.54 -33.81 10.16
C GLY A 202 49.03 -33.46 10.32
N ARG A 203 49.65 -32.89 9.29
CA ARG A 203 51.09 -32.60 9.22
C ARG A 203 51.38 -31.11 9.45
N PRO A 204 52.54 -30.77 10.06
CA PRO A 204 52.96 -29.39 10.18
C PRO A 204 53.07 -28.69 8.82
N ILE A 205 52.51 -27.50 8.71
CA ILE A 205 52.53 -26.70 7.49
C ILE A 205 53.73 -25.75 7.54
N SER A 206 54.63 -25.89 6.56
CA SER A 206 55.77 -24.97 6.41
C SER A 206 55.34 -23.65 5.77
N THR A 207 56.17 -22.60 5.83
CA THR A 207 55.85 -21.32 5.19
C THR A 207 55.67 -21.43 3.66
N SER A 208 56.47 -22.25 2.98
CA SER A 208 56.32 -22.49 1.53
C SER A 208 55.03 -23.22 1.20
N GLU A 209 54.64 -24.16 2.06
CA GLU A 209 53.40 -24.90 1.91
C GLU A 209 52.18 -24.02 2.18
N ALA A 210 52.25 -23.15 3.19
CA ALA A 210 51.24 -22.14 3.45
C ALA A 210 51.04 -21.20 2.26
N ILE A 211 52.14 -20.76 1.63
CA ILE A 211 52.07 -19.94 0.40
C ILE A 211 51.35 -20.71 -0.71
N ARG A 212 51.71 -21.98 -0.93
CA ARG A 212 51.09 -22.83 -1.97
C ARG A 212 49.59 -22.99 -1.75
N ILE A 213 49.18 -23.43 -0.56
CA ILE A 213 47.78 -23.67 -0.20
C ILE A 213 46.97 -22.39 -0.32
N ILE A 214 47.46 -21.27 0.22
CA ILE A 214 46.72 -20.00 0.15
C ILE A 214 46.66 -19.51 -1.29
N SER A 215 47.76 -19.59 -2.06
CA SER A 215 47.78 -19.11 -3.45
C SER A 215 46.86 -19.92 -4.36
N GLU A 216 46.75 -21.23 -4.12
CA GLU A 216 45.84 -22.14 -4.83
C GLU A 216 44.38 -21.79 -4.55
N VAL A 217 44.04 -21.55 -3.29
CA VAL A 217 42.67 -21.21 -2.87
C VAL A 217 42.26 -19.79 -3.28
N GLU A 218 43.19 -18.83 -3.26
CA GLU A 218 42.94 -17.44 -3.66
C GLU A 218 43.10 -17.19 -5.17
N GLY A 219 43.63 -18.18 -5.92
CA GLY A 219 43.92 -18.05 -7.35
C GLY A 219 44.94 -16.96 -7.69
N LYS A 220 45.76 -16.53 -6.72
CA LYS A 220 46.71 -15.41 -6.84
C LYS A 220 47.99 -15.68 -6.04
N PRO A 221 49.15 -15.15 -6.47
CA PRO A 221 50.40 -15.34 -5.73
C PRO A 221 50.36 -14.64 -4.37
N VAL A 222 50.78 -15.36 -3.32
CA VAL A 222 50.83 -14.87 -1.94
C VAL A 222 52.27 -14.66 -1.50
N ASP A 223 52.58 -13.48 -0.96
CA ASP A 223 53.89 -13.20 -0.36
C ASP A 223 54.09 -13.99 0.96
N ARG A 224 55.32 -14.40 1.22
CA ARG A 224 55.79 -14.93 2.50
C ARG A 224 55.33 -14.11 3.70
N THR A 225 55.35 -12.78 3.67
CA THR A 225 54.91 -11.95 4.81
C THR A 225 53.43 -12.16 5.12
N GLN A 226 52.63 -12.34 4.08
CA GLN A 226 51.21 -12.58 4.17
C GLN A 226 50.90 -13.98 4.70
N ALA A 227 51.63 -14.99 4.21
CA ALA A 227 51.53 -16.36 4.74
C ALA A 227 51.93 -16.44 6.22
N LEU A 228 53.02 -15.77 6.63
CA LEU A 228 53.44 -15.73 8.04
C LEU A 228 52.41 -15.04 8.93
N ARG A 229 51.80 -13.94 8.46
CA ARG A 229 50.70 -13.30 9.19
C ARG A 229 49.52 -14.25 9.37
N ALA A 230 49.11 -14.96 8.33
CA ALA A 230 48.03 -15.94 8.40
C ALA A 230 48.35 -17.09 9.37
N MET A 231 49.57 -17.63 9.34
CA MET A 231 50.01 -18.69 10.25
C MET A 231 49.99 -18.24 11.72
N ARG A 232 50.46 -17.03 12.02
CA ARG A 232 50.39 -16.46 13.39
C ARG A 232 48.95 -16.24 13.82
N TRP A 233 48.12 -15.77 12.89
CA TRP A 233 46.71 -15.53 13.15
C TRP A 233 45.96 -16.83 13.44
N ALA A 234 46.24 -17.91 12.70
CA ALA A 234 45.67 -19.23 12.94
C ALA A 234 45.97 -19.74 14.36
N ALA A 235 47.22 -19.60 14.80
CA ALA A 235 47.62 -19.96 16.15
C ALA A 235 47.02 -19.04 17.23
N SER A 236 46.68 -17.79 16.88
CA SER A 236 46.08 -16.84 17.81
C SER A 236 44.56 -16.99 17.96
N ILE A 237 43.82 -17.31 16.90
CA ILE A 237 42.36 -17.53 16.98
C ILE A 237 42.07 -18.91 17.59
N HIS A 238 42.86 -19.92 17.22
CA HIS A 238 42.64 -21.30 17.66
C HIS A 238 43.86 -21.86 18.38
N PRO A 239 44.19 -21.32 19.58
CA PRO A 239 45.37 -21.74 20.33
C PRO A 239 45.33 -23.23 20.70
N ASP A 240 44.15 -23.83 20.82
CA ASP A 240 43.97 -25.23 21.19
C ASP A 240 44.18 -26.20 20.01
N GLN A 241 44.16 -25.68 18.77
CA GLN A 241 44.20 -26.50 17.56
C GLN A 241 45.53 -26.36 16.81
N ALA A 242 46.16 -25.19 16.88
CA ALA A 242 47.39 -24.93 16.14
C ALA A 242 48.38 -24.06 16.92
N LYS A 243 49.67 -24.37 16.77
CA LYS A 243 50.78 -23.62 17.35
C LYS A 243 51.72 -23.14 16.26
N PHE A 244 52.12 -21.87 16.34
CA PHE A 244 53.14 -21.31 15.47
C PHE A 244 54.54 -21.52 16.08
N GLU A 245 55.44 -22.18 15.36
CA GLU A 245 56.80 -22.47 15.82
C GLU A 245 57.85 -22.01 14.81
N THR A 246 58.92 -21.37 15.31
CA THR A 246 60.14 -21.11 14.53
C THR A 246 61.21 -22.11 14.92
N ARG A 247 61.65 -22.97 13.98
CA ARG A 247 62.67 -24.00 14.23
C ARG A 247 63.96 -23.75 13.43
N GLY A 248 65.09 -24.02 14.09
CA GLY A 248 66.44 -24.04 13.51
C GLY A 248 67.14 -22.68 13.34
N ALA A 249 68.46 -22.73 13.06
CA ALA A 249 69.35 -21.56 12.95
C ALA A 249 68.92 -20.53 11.88
N ARG A 250 68.15 -20.94 10.86
CA ARG A 250 67.62 -20.08 9.79
C ARG A 250 66.19 -19.57 10.04
N ARG A 251 65.64 -19.71 11.26
CA ARG A 251 64.29 -19.24 11.65
C ARG A 251 63.18 -19.70 10.68
N LYS A 252 63.14 -20.99 10.34
CA LYS A 252 62.05 -21.55 9.50
C LYS A 252 60.76 -21.60 10.31
N ALA A 253 59.67 -21.09 9.76
CA ALA A 253 58.38 -21.02 10.45
C ALA A 253 57.43 -22.13 10.03
N TRP A 254 56.73 -22.69 11.02
CA TRP A 254 55.84 -23.83 10.89
C TRP A 254 54.54 -23.58 11.66
N LEU A 255 53.44 -24.10 11.13
CA LEU A 255 52.16 -24.18 11.82
C LEU A 255 51.92 -25.65 12.16
N CYS A 256 51.91 -25.98 13.45
CA CYS A 256 51.84 -27.35 13.95
C CYS A 256 50.47 -27.61 14.58
N LYS A 257 49.91 -28.81 14.42
CA LYS A 257 48.70 -29.23 15.15
C LYS A 257 49.06 -29.50 16.60
N ILE A 258 48.30 -28.93 17.54
CA ILE A 258 48.43 -29.32 18.94
C ILE A 258 47.66 -30.61 19.13
N HIS A 259 48.36 -31.66 19.56
CA HIS A 259 47.69 -32.84 20.10
C HIS A 259 47.45 -32.52 21.57
N ILE A 260 46.19 -32.24 21.92
CA ILE A 260 45.76 -32.31 23.30
C ILE A 260 45.97 -33.77 23.67
N LYS A 261 47.00 -34.05 24.48
CA LYS A 261 47.04 -35.32 25.19
C LYS A 261 45.78 -35.30 26.06
N GLU A 262 44.85 -36.21 25.78
CA GLU A 262 43.78 -36.50 26.72
C GLU A 262 44.44 -36.71 28.08
N VAL A 263 44.19 -35.78 29.00
CA VAL A 263 44.45 -36.00 30.41
C VAL A 263 43.41 -37.04 30.82
N ILE A 264 43.77 -38.31 30.64
CA ILE A 264 43.11 -39.41 31.32
C ILE A 264 43.59 -39.32 32.77
N GLN A 265 42.69 -38.83 33.62
CA GLN A 265 42.62 -38.91 35.10
C GLN A 265 43.79 -38.32 35.90
#